data_AF-A0A539D564-F1
#
_entry.id   AF-A0A539D564-F1
#
_cell.length_a   1.000
_cell.length_b   1.000
_cell.length_c   1.000
_cell.angle_alpha   90.00
_cell.angle_beta   90.00
_cell.angle_gamma   90.00
#
_symmetry.space_group_name_H-M   'P 1'
#
loop_
_entity.id
_entity.type
_entity.pdbx_description
1 polymer ?
#
loop_
_entity_poly.entity_id
_entity_poly.type
_entity_poly.pdbx_seq_one_letter_code
_entity_poly.pdbx_strand_id
1 'polypeptide(L)' 'MSVALFTHPDMLAHRPGVGHPESPERLQAVLDALDSASLGLDRRAATEAAVVDLERLHPADHVARLIAAAPD' A
#
# COMPACT_ATOMS: atom_id res chain seq x y z
N MET A 1 -0.50 -12.28 -22.53
CA MET A 1 -0.08 -11.09 -21.76
C MET A 1 -0.65 -11.22 -20.37
N SER A 2 0.19 -11.33 -19.34
CA SER A 2 -0.27 -11.39 -17.94
C SER A 2 -0.38 -9.97 -17.38
N VAL A 3 -1.37 -9.74 -16.53
CA VAL A 3 -1.51 -8.49 -15.77
C VAL A 3 -0.97 -8.75 -14.38
N ALA A 4 0.02 -7.95 -13.95
CA ALA A 4 0.59 -8.07 -12.61
C ALA A 4 -0.29 -7.34 -11.59
N LEU A 5 -0.50 -7.95 -10.43
CA LEU A 5 -1.16 -7.36 -9.27
C LEU A 5 -0.16 -7.28 -8.12
N PHE A 6 0.18 -6.06 -7.70
CA PHE A 6 1.02 -5.81 -6.54
C PHE A 6 0.17 -5.39 -5.34
N THR A 7 0.32 -6.10 -4.23
CA THR A 7 -0.31 -5.78 -2.94
C THR A 7 0.50 -6.39 -1.81
N HIS A 8 0.29 -5.94 -0.56
CA HIS A 8 0.91 -6.54 0.62
C HIS A 8 -0.12 -6.66 1.76
N PRO A 9 -0.13 -7.77 2.53
CA PRO A 9 -1.07 -7.95 3.65
C PRO A 9 -1.07 -6.79 4.65
N ASP A 10 0.09 -6.18 4.90
CA ASP A 10 0.23 -5.06 5.85
C ASP A 10 -0.61 -3.84 5.47
N MET A 11 -0.95 -3.67 4.18
CA MET A 11 -1.82 -2.57 3.73
C MET A 11 -3.23 -2.67 4.35
N LEU A 12 -3.70 -3.88 4.68
CA LEU A 12 -4.99 -4.11 5.36
C LEU A 12 -4.93 -3.79 6.86
N ALA A 13 -3.73 -3.73 7.43
CA ALA A 13 -3.51 -3.35 8.81
C ALA A 13 -3.52 -1.83 9.01
N HIS A 14 -3.64 -1.03 7.95
CA HIS A 14 -3.72 0.42 8.07
C HIS A 14 -4.87 0.84 9.01
N ARG A 15 -4.64 1.83 9.87
CA ARG A 15 -5.62 2.34 10.83
C ARG A 15 -5.66 3.87 10.71
N PRO A 16 -6.53 4.42 9.85
CA PRO A 16 -6.63 5.88 9.63
C PRO A 16 -7.09 6.69 10.85
N GLY A 17 -7.70 6.03 11.84
CA GLY A 17 -8.28 6.67 13.02
C GLY A 17 -9.80 6.86 12.94
N VAL A 18 -10.40 7.15 14.09
CA VAL A 18 -11.87 7.27 14.23
C VAL A 18 -12.38 8.47 13.44
N GLY A 19 -13.41 8.25 12.62
CA GLY A 19 -14.06 9.30 11.83
C GLY A 19 -13.32 9.68 10.54
N HIS A 20 -12.20 9.02 10.22
CA HIS A 20 -11.48 9.26 8.98
C HIS A 20 -12.22 8.62 7.78
N PRO A 21 -12.32 9.29 6.61
CA PRO A 21 -13.04 8.77 5.44
C PRO A 21 -12.29 7.68 4.67
N GLU A 22 -10.99 7.51 4.93
CA GLU A 22 -10.22 6.38 4.42
C GLU A 22 -10.60 5.10 5.15
N SER A 23 -10.68 3.99 4.41
CA SER A 23 -11.10 2.68 4.94
C SER A 23 -10.28 1.57 4.25
N PRO A 24 -9.44 0.83 5.01
CA PRO A 24 -8.68 -0.32 4.50
C PRO A 24 -9.57 -1.42 3.91
N GLU A 25 -10.81 -1.52 4.37
CA GLU A 25 -11.81 -2.47 3.87
C GLU A 25 -12.09 -2.27 2.37
N ARG A 26 -11.84 -1.07 1.84
CA ARG A 26 -11.93 -0.79 0.40
C ARG A 26 -10.92 -1.59 -0.40
N LEU A 27 -9.69 -1.75 0.11
CA LEU A 27 -8.68 -2.59 -0.52
C LEU A 27 -9.12 -4.06 -0.50
N GLN A 28 -9.64 -4.53 0.64
CA GLN A 28 -10.16 -5.90 0.76
C GLN A 28 -11.26 -6.18 -0.28
N ALA A 29 -12.24 -5.29 -0.40
CA ALA A 29 -13.34 -5.45 -1.35
C ALA A 29 -12.85 -5.54 -2.81
N VAL A 30 -11.82 -4.77 -3.18
CA VAL A 30 -11.20 -4.84 -4.50
C VAL A 30 -10.49 -6.19 -4.70
N LEU A 31 -9.73 -6.65 -3.71
CA LEU A 31 -9.03 -7.93 -3.79
C LEU A 31 -10.00 -9.11 -3.95
N ASP A 32 -11.10 -9.13 -3.17
CA ASP A 32 -12.14 -10.16 -3.23
C ASP A 32 -12.83 -10.20 -4.62
N ALA A 33 -13.10 -9.02 -5.19
CA ALA A 33 -13.67 -8.91 -6.53
C ALA A 33 -12.71 -9.43 -7.61
N LEU A 34 -11.41 -9.11 -7.49
CA LEU A 34 -10.38 -9.59 -8.42
C LEU A 34 -10.18 -11.11 -8.32
N ASP A 35 -10.26 -11.68 -7.11
CA ASP A 35 -10.21 -13.13 -6.89
C ASP A 35 -11.43 -13.83 -7.50
N SER A 36 -12.62 -13.27 -7.29
CA SER A 36 -13.86 -13.82 -7.84
C SER A 36 -13.91 -13.76 -9.38
N ALA A 37 -13.29 -12.75 -9.98
CA ALA A 37 -13.29 -12.54 -11.42
C ALA A 37 -12.38 -13.51 -12.20
N SER A 38 -11.56 -14.33 -11.53
CA SER A 38 -10.73 -15.38 -12.17
C SER A 38 -9.88 -14.88 -13.36
N LEU A 39 -9.32 -13.68 -13.25
CA LEU A 39 -8.64 -12.98 -14.36
C LEU A 39 -7.22 -13.51 -14.69
N GLY A 40 -6.73 -14.53 -13.97
CA GLY A 40 -5.38 -15.08 -14.19
C GLY A 40 -4.26 -14.06 -13.91
N LEU A 41 -4.42 -13.23 -12.88
CA LEU A 41 -3.45 -12.19 -12.51
C LEU A 41 -2.14 -12.79 -11.97
N ASP A 42 -1.03 -12.19 -12.34
CA ASP A 42 0.30 -12.48 -11.79
C ASP A 42 0.45 -11.71 -10.46
N ARG A 43 0.12 -12.38 -9.35
CA ARG A 43 0.13 -11.80 -8.01
C ARG A 43 1.55 -11.74 -7.45
N ARG A 44 1.98 -10.55 -7.04
CA ARG A 44 3.31 -10.29 -6.50
C ARG A 44 3.19 -9.48 -5.21
N ALA A 45 4.00 -9.82 -4.21
CA ALA A 45 4.10 -9.00 -3.01
C ALA A 45 4.74 -7.65 -3.36
N ALA A 46 4.11 -6.56 -2.95
CA ALA A 46 4.78 -5.26 -2.96
C ALA A 46 5.91 -5.27 -1.93
N THR A 47 7.06 -4.69 -2.27
CA THR A 47 8.19 -4.52 -1.35
C THR A 47 8.14 -3.14 -0.72
N GLU A 48 8.70 -3.02 0.48
CA GLU A 48 8.92 -1.72 1.11
C GLU A 48 9.80 -0.82 0.21
N ALA A 49 9.44 0.46 0.13
CA ALA A 49 10.18 1.43 -0.68
C ALA A 49 11.45 1.85 0.06
N ALA A 50 12.59 1.86 -0.64
CA ALA A 50 13.82 2.40 -0.07
C ALA A 50 13.72 3.93 0.07
N VAL A 51 14.27 4.48 1.15
CA VAL A 51 14.31 5.95 1.40
C VAL A 51 14.88 6.70 0.19
N VAL A 52 15.97 6.18 -0.39
CA VAL A 52 16.61 6.77 -1.58
C VAL A 52 15.68 6.84 -2.80
N ASP A 53 14.70 5.93 -2.92
CA ASP A 53 13.72 5.96 -4.00
C ASP A 53 12.65 7.01 -3.75
N LEU A 54 12.24 7.21 -2.49
CA LEU A 54 11.31 8.27 -2.10
C LEU A 54 11.92 9.67 -2.33
N GLU A 55 13.19 9.85 -2.00
CA GLU A 55 13.92 11.12 -2.12
C GLU A 55 14.21 11.55 -3.57
N ARG A 56 13.98 10.67 -4.56
CA ARG A 56 14.09 11.06 -5.98
C ARG A 56 13.09 12.13 -6.39
N LEU A 57 11.96 12.21 -5.68
CA LEU A 57 10.87 13.16 -5.95
C LEU A 57 10.53 14.04 -4.75
N HIS A 58 10.84 13.58 -3.53
CA HIS A 58 10.49 14.28 -2.31
C HIS A 58 11.75 14.89 -1.65
N PRO A 59 11.67 16.09 -1.07
CA PRO A 59 12.76 16.64 -0.26
C PRO A 59 13.15 15.70 0.89
N ALA A 60 14.46 15.52 1.12
CA ALA A 60 14.97 14.60 2.14
C ALA A 60 14.47 14.94 3.56
N ASP A 61 14.35 16.23 3.88
CA ASP A 61 13.82 16.70 5.17
C ASP A 61 12.33 16.37 5.35
N HIS A 62 11.55 16.30 4.27
CA HIS A 62 10.16 15.85 4.32
C HIS A 62 10.07 14.36 4.62
N VAL A 63 10.85 13.53 3.91
CA VAL A 63 10.88 12.07 4.13
C VAL A 63 11.33 11.74 5.55
N ALA A 64 12.41 12.37 6.02
CA ALA A 64 12.91 12.17 7.38
C ALA A 64 11.87 12.53 8.46
N ARG A 65 11.11 13.62 8.27
CA ARG A 65 10.04 14.01 9.22
C ARG A 65 8.91 12.99 9.27
N LEU A 66 8.52 12.39 8.15
CA LEU A 66 7.48 11.37 8.13
C LEU A 66 7.92 10.09 8.85
N ILE A 67 9.15 9.64 8.62
CA ILE A 67 9.71 8.45 9.29
C ILE A 67 9.80 8.69 10.81
N ALA A 68 10.27 9.86 11.23
CA ALA A 68 10.36 10.20 12.65
C ALA A 68 9.00 10.36 13.35
N ALA A 69 7.91 10.51 12.59
CA ALA A 69 6.54 10.61 13.10
C ALA A 69 5.80 9.27 13.11
N ALA A 70 6.43 8.17 12.67
CA ALA A 70 5.82 6.85 12.68
C ALA A 70 5.53 6.40 14.13
N PRO A 71 4.39 5.74 14.38
CA PRO A 71 4.08 5.18 15.69
C PRO A 71 5.01 4.00 16.05
N ASP A 72 5.22 3.79 17.36
CA ASP A 72 5.98 2.64 17.91
C ASP A 72 5.28 1.28 17.68
#